data_AF-A0A842RW36-F1
#
_entry.id   AF-A0A842RW36-F1
#
_cell.length_a   1.000
_cell.length_b   1.000
_cell.length_c   1.000
_cell.angle_alpha   90.00
_cell.angle_beta   90.00
_cell.angle_gamma   90.00
#
_symmetry.space_group_name_H-M   'P 1'
#
loop_
_entity.id
_entity.type
_entity.pdbx_description
1 polymer ?
#
loop_
_entity_poly.entity_id
_entity_poly.type
_entity_poly.pdbx_seq_one_letter_code
_entity_poly.pdbx_strand_id
1 'polypeptide(L)'
;MAKKLKDLNEVCHAILDIAKSKPERKSRSDKYPNEFGLYSLSGFIFLLEDKYTTLKVSQSMTDIALCKEVELSHIMVKNHYYDIITPYYYSPEVLSEEEAKEIADKYEQWSKKQAIPYIIARKEARKKSASQTKKRKVSQKQLDALARARAAKKAKKDLD
;
A
#
# COMPACT_ATOMS: atom_id res chain seq x y z
N MET A 1 -19.19 -13.87 -17.35
CA MET A 1 -19.27 -13.44 -18.76
C MET A 1 -18.15 -12.44 -19.01
N ALA A 2 -17.41 -12.56 -20.12
CA ALA A 2 -16.41 -11.55 -20.48
C ALA A 2 -17.12 -10.29 -21.01
N LYS A 3 -16.72 -9.10 -20.55
CA LYS A 3 -17.28 -7.83 -21.04
C LYS A 3 -16.66 -7.47 -22.40
N LYS A 4 -17.44 -6.89 -23.32
CA LYS A 4 -16.93 -6.36 -24.59
C LYS A 4 -16.64 -4.86 -24.46
N LEU A 5 -15.82 -4.30 -25.35
CA LEU A 5 -15.44 -2.88 -25.33
C LEU A 5 -16.67 -1.95 -25.33
N LYS A 6 -17.69 -2.30 -26.11
CA LYS A 6 -18.96 -1.55 -26.20
C LYS A 6 -19.80 -1.54 -24.92
N ASP A 7 -19.51 -2.43 -23.98
CA ASP A 7 -20.21 -2.55 -22.70
C ASP A 7 -19.49 -1.78 -21.58
N LEU A 8 -18.35 -1.16 -21.88
CA LEU A 8 -17.61 -0.32 -20.96
C LEU A 8 -18.32 1.03 -20.78
N ASN A 9 -18.34 1.50 -19.55
CA ASN A 9 -18.93 2.79 -19.21
C ASN A 9 -17.96 3.95 -19.57
N GLU A 10 -18.48 5.18 -19.52
CA GLU A 10 -17.69 6.40 -19.77
C GLU A 10 -16.43 6.53 -18.90
N VAL A 11 -16.45 5.98 -17.67
CA VAL A 11 -15.33 6.05 -16.73
C VAL A 11 -14.21 5.11 -17.17
N CYS A 12 -14.55 3.95 -17.72
CA CYS A 12 -13.58 3.03 -18.31
C CYS A 12 -12.85 3.69 -19.47
N HIS A 13 -13.58 4.34 -20.38
CA HIS A 13 -12.97 5.08 -21.49
C HIS A 13 -12.05 6.20 -20.97
N ALA A 14 -12.49 6.97 -19.98
CA ALA A 14 -11.66 8.02 -19.38
C ALA A 14 -10.37 7.49 -18.74
N ILE A 15 -10.40 6.31 -18.09
CA ILE A 15 -9.21 5.65 -17.56
C ILE A 15 -8.24 5.26 -18.69
N LEU A 16 -8.75 4.68 -19.78
CA LEU A 16 -7.94 4.27 -20.92
C LEU A 16 -7.32 5.47 -21.63
N ASP A 17 -8.07 6.56 -21.78
CA ASP A 17 -7.56 7.81 -22.35
C ASP A 17 -6.42 8.37 -21.49
N ILE A 18 -6.55 8.37 -20.16
CA ILE A 18 -5.47 8.78 -19.26
C ILE A 18 -4.26 7.86 -19.42
N ALA A 19 -4.45 6.55 -19.47
CA ALA A 19 -3.38 5.57 -19.63
C ALA A 19 -2.61 5.73 -20.96
N LYS A 20 -3.27 6.27 -22.00
CA LYS A 20 -2.67 6.60 -23.29
C LYS A 20 -2.03 7.99 -23.33
N SER A 21 -2.32 8.84 -22.35
CA SER A 21 -1.78 10.20 -22.28
C SER A 21 -0.51 10.27 -21.44
N LYS A 22 0.42 11.13 -21.85
CA LYS A 22 1.46 11.58 -20.93
C LYS A 22 0.79 12.46 -19.86
N PRO A 23 1.12 12.26 -18.58
CA PRO A 23 0.50 13.01 -17.50
C PRO A 23 0.87 14.51 -17.60
N GLU A 24 -0.11 15.35 -17.89
CA GLU A 24 0.07 16.81 -17.98
C GLU A 24 0.07 17.50 -16.60
N ARG A 25 -0.48 16.83 -15.58
CA ARG A 25 -0.55 17.34 -14.20
C ARG A 25 0.38 16.57 -13.28
N LYS A 26 1.32 17.29 -12.67
CA LYS A 26 2.01 16.81 -11.46
C LYS A 26 0.98 16.60 -10.35
N SER A 27 1.01 15.44 -9.71
CA SER A 27 0.15 15.13 -8.55
C SER A 27 0.35 16.20 -7.46
N ARG A 28 -0.72 16.59 -6.77
CA ARG A 28 -0.66 17.52 -5.61
C ARG A 28 0.13 16.96 -4.42
N SER A 29 0.53 15.69 -4.46
CA SER A 29 1.42 15.08 -3.49
C SER A 29 2.73 14.63 -4.13
N ASP A 30 3.85 15.09 -3.59
CA ASP A 30 5.23 14.80 -4.03
C ASP A 30 5.68 13.34 -3.74
N LYS A 31 4.83 12.34 -3.97
CA LYS A 31 5.13 10.94 -3.57
C LYS A 31 5.00 9.89 -4.67
N TYR A 32 4.65 10.31 -5.89
CA TYR A 32 4.88 9.53 -7.11
C TYR A 32 5.21 10.46 -8.28
N PRO A 33 6.14 10.10 -9.16
CA PRO A 33 6.18 10.68 -10.50
C PRO A 33 4.94 10.19 -11.26
N ASN A 34 3.86 10.97 -11.25
CA ASN A 34 2.90 10.95 -12.35
C ASN A 34 3.63 11.50 -13.60
N GLU A 35 4.73 10.91 -14.06
CA GLU A 35 5.59 11.58 -15.05
C GLU A 35 5.92 10.74 -16.29
N PHE A 36 5.51 9.47 -16.39
CA PHE A 36 5.90 8.65 -17.55
C PHE A 36 4.87 7.65 -18.09
N GLY A 37 3.57 7.82 -17.84
CA GLY A 37 2.53 6.91 -18.39
C GLY A 37 2.25 5.64 -17.55
N LEU A 38 2.82 5.58 -16.34
CA LEU A 38 2.53 4.55 -15.32
C LEU A 38 1.66 5.15 -14.21
N TYR A 39 0.53 4.51 -13.93
CA TYR A 39 -0.48 5.01 -13.02
C TYR A 39 -0.89 3.96 -11.99
N SER A 40 -0.93 4.32 -10.71
CA SER A 40 -1.66 3.50 -9.73
C SER A 40 -3.15 3.77 -9.81
N LEU A 41 -3.96 2.90 -9.19
CA LEU A 41 -5.38 3.16 -8.96
C LEU A 41 -5.61 4.54 -8.30
N SER A 42 -4.81 4.88 -7.29
CA SER A 42 -4.88 6.20 -6.64
C SER A 42 -4.55 7.34 -7.60
N GLY A 43 -3.64 7.13 -8.54
CA GLY A 43 -3.32 8.08 -9.60
C GLY A 43 -4.52 8.36 -10.52
N PHE A 44 -5.22 7.31 -10.97
CA PHE A 44 -6.44 7.47 -11.76
C PHE A 44 -7.56 8.17 -10.97
N ILE A 45 -7.76 7.79 -9.71
CA ILE A 45 -8.75 8.42 -8.83
C ILE A 45 -8.48 9.93 -8.75
N PHE A 46 -7.23 10.32 -8.51
CA PHE A 46 -6.84 11.72 -8.41
C PHE A 46 -7.09 12.49 -9.72
N LEU A 47 -6.69 11.92 -10.87
CA LEU A 47 -6.87 12.59 -12.17
C LEU A 47 -8.35 12.70 -12.60
N LEU A 48 -9.22 11.88 -12.02
CA LEU A 48 -10.64 11.82 -12.33
C LEU A 48 -11.53 12.40 -11.23
N GLU A 49 -10.97 12.92 -10.13
CA GLU A 49 -11.72 13.30 -8.92
C GLU A 49 -12.75 14.40 -9.17
N ASP A 50 -12.47 15.31 -10.11
CA ASP A 50 -13.38 16.40 -10.49
C ASP A 50 -14.66 15.89 -11.18
N LYS A 51 -14.66 14.67 -11.72
CA LYS A 51 -15.77 14.12 -12.54
C LYS A 51 -16.39 12.86 -11.96
N TYR A 52 -15.61 12.03 -11.27
CA TYR A 52 -16.03 10.70 -10.85
C TYR A 52 -15.65 10.40 -9.40
N THR A 53 -16.50 9.62 -8.73
CA THR A 53 -16.22 9.16 -7.37
C THR A 53 -15.17 8.05 -7.38
N THR A 54 -14.42 7.92 -6.27
CA THR A 54 -13.45 6.84 -6.05
C THR A 54 -14.05 5.45 -6.29
N LEU A 55 -15.30 5.24 -5.89
CA LEU A 55 -16.00 3.96 -6.07
C LEU A 55 -16.20 3.65 -7.56
N LYS A 56 -16.65 4.64 -8.36
CA LYS A 56 -16.86 4.47 -9.80
C LYS A 56 -15.55 4.14 -10.52
N VAL A 57 -14.45 4.82 -10.17
CA VAL A 57 -13.12 4.55 -10.77
C VAL A 57 -12.65 3.13 -10.41
N SER A 58 -12.76 2.73 -9.15
CA SER A 58 -12.37 1.38 -8.71
C SER A 58 -13.17 0.26 -9.39
N GLN A 59 -14.48 0.44 -9.52
CA GLN A 59 -15.34 -0.52 -10.23
C GLN A 59 -14.96 -0.61 -11.72
N SER A 60 -14.67 0.53 -12.34
CA SER A 60 -14.32 0.61 -13.77
C SER A 60 -12.98 -0.05 -14.07
N MET A 61 -12.00 0.02 -13.16
CA MET A 61 -10.76 -0.76 -13.29
C MET A 61 -11.01 -2.28 -13.30
N THR A 62 -11.98 -2.75 -12.51
CA THR A 62 -12.37 -4.17 -12.53
C THR A 62 -13.03 -4.54 -13.87
N ASP A 63 -13.89 -3.66 -14.39
CA ASP A 63 -14.55 -3.86 -15.66
C ASP A 63 -13.56 -3.91 -16.84
N ILE A 64 -12.55 -3.04 -16.83
CA ILE A 64 -11.45 -3.06 -17.80
C ILE A 64 -10.69 -4.39 -17.73
N ALA A 65 -10.32 -4.85 -16.52
CA ALA A 65 -9.59 -6.10 -16.35
C ALA A 65 -10.37 -7.35 -16.82
N LEU A 66 -11.71 -7.26 -16.83
CA LEU A 66 -12.59 -8.32 -17.33
C LEU A 66 -12.92 -8.18 -18.83
N CYS A 67 -12.48 -7.10 -19.46
CA CYS A 67 -12.65 -6.86 -20.88
C CYS A 67 -11.50 -7.49 -21.67
N LYS A 68 -11.82 -8.39 -22.61
CA LYS A 68 -10.80 -9.07 -23.43
C LYS A 68 -10.31 -8.24 -24.62
N GLU A 69 -11.03 -7.16 -24.95
CA GLU A 69 -10.78 -6.31 -26.12
C GLU A 69 -9.91 -5.09 -25.79
N VAL A 70 -9.56 -4.91 -24.51
CA VAL A 70 -8.77 -3.78 -24.02
C VAL A 70 -7.56 -4.31 -23.27
N GLU A 71 -6.40 -3.82 -23.62
CA GLU A 71 -5.15 -4.20 -22.97
C GLU A 71 -4.63 -3.06 -22.10
N LEU A 72 -4.79 -3.20 -20.79
CA LEU A 72 -4.13 -2.37 -19.79
C LEU A 72 -3.21 -3.28 -18.99
N SER A 73 -1.92 -3.19 -19.27
CA SER A 73 -0.91 -4.00 -18.59
C SER A 73 -0.57 -3.39 -17.24
N HIS A 74 0.03 -4.20 -16.37
CA HIS A 74 0.50 -3.72 -15.08
C HIS A 74 1.84 -4.32 -14.68
N ILE A 75 2.55 -3.59 -13.82
CA ILE A 75 3.74 -4.03 -13.12
C ILE A 75 3.56 -3.82 -11.63
N MET A 76 4.10 -4.74 -10.83
CA MET A 76 4.07 -4.62 -9.37
C MET A 76 5.25 -3.75 -8.94
N VAL A 77 4.96 -2.67 -8.22
CA VAL A 77 5.99 -1.73 -7.75
C VAL A 77 6.02 -1.70 -6.24
N LYS A 78 7.22 -1.85 -5.66
CA LYS A 78 7.46 -1.79 -4.23
C LYS A 78 7.70 -0.35 -3.77
N ASN A 79 6.75 0.16 -2.98
CA ASN A 79 6.95 1.40 -2.24
C ASN A 79 7.62 1.09 -0.90
N HIS A 80 8.92 1.36 -0.81
CA HIS A 80 9.70 1.10 0.40
C HIS A 80 9.35 2.01 1.58
N TYR A 81 8.75 3.18 1.34
CA TYR A 81 8.35 4.10 2.41
C TYR A 81 7.21 3.52 3.24
N TYR A 82 6.20 2.95 2.57
CA TYR A 82 5.05 2.31 3.22
C TYR A 82 5.21 0.80 3.41
N ASP A 83 6.25 0.19 2.83
CA ASP A 83 6.49 -1.25 2.82
C ASP A 83 5.31 -2.03 2.19
N ILE A 84 4.81 -1.50 1.07
CA ILE A 84 3.70 -2.07 0.30
C ILE A 84 4.13 -2.32 -1.14
N ILE A 85 3.53 -3.33 -1.77
CA ILE A 85 3.66 -3.61 -3.20
C ILE A 85 2.31 -3.30 -3.83
N THR A 86 2.28 -2.46 -4.86
CA THR A 86 1.03 -1.99 -5.49
C THR A 86 1.13 -2.15 -7.00
N PRO A 87 0.04 -2.55 -7.69
CA PRO A 87 0.02 -2.57 -9.14
C PRO A 87 0.05 -1.14 -9.70
N TYR A 88 0.89 -0.95 -10.71
CA TYR A 88 0.93 0.23 -11.57
C TYR A 88 0.58 -0.19 -12.99
N TYR A 89 -0.36 0.52 -13.57
CA TYR A 89 -0.96 0.23 -14.87
C TYR A 89 -0.38 1.14 -15.94
N TYR A 90 -0.25 0.60 -17.15
CA TYR A 90 0.20 1.33 -18.33
C TYR A 90 -0.49 0.79 -19.58
N SER A 91 -0.56 1.62 -20.61
CA SER A 91 -1.00 1.19 -21.94
C SER A 91 0.20 0.64 -22.72
N PRO A 92 0.17 -0.61 -23.21
CA PRO A 92 1.22 -1.16 -24.08
C PRO A 92 1.37 -0.42 -25.40
N GLU A 93 0.36 0.35 -25.83
CA GLU A 93 0.44 1.22 -27.01
C GLU A 93 1.41 2.40 -26.82
N VAL A 94 1.73 2.76 -25.56
CA VAL A 94 2.49 3.97 -25.21
C VAL A 94 3.81 3.65 -24.53
N LEU A 95 3.85 2.59 -23.72
CA LEU A 95 5.03 2.14 -23.01
C LEU A 95 5.28 0.67 -23.32
N SER A 96 6.51 0.35 -23.71
CA SER A 96 6.94 -1.04 -23.70
C SER A 96 7.05 -1.57 -22.27
N GLU A 97 7.02 -2.88 -22.11
CA GLU A 97 7.23 -3.51 -20.79
C GLU A 97 8.61 -3.15 -20.22
N GLU A 98 9.63 -3.01 -21.07
CA GLU A 98 11.00 -2.67 -20.68
C GLU A 98 11.11 -1.24 -20.17
N GLU A 99 10.48 -0.28 -20.87
CA GLU A 99 10.40 1.11 -20.43
C GLU A 99 9.64 1.22 -19.12
N ALA A 100 8.53 0.49 -19.00
CA ALA A 100 7.73 0.46 -17.78
C ALA A 100 8.53 -0.08 -16.59
N LYS A 101 9.32 -1.15 -16.79
CA LYS A 101 10.24 -1.68 -15.77
C LYS A 101 11.31 -0.67 -15.37
N GLU A 102 11.93 0.01 -16.33
CA GLU A 102 12.95 1.01 -16.04
C GLU A 102 12.40 2.16 -15.16
N ILE A 103 11.17 2.60 -15.46
CA ILE A 103 10.48 3.62 -14.66
C ILE A 103 10.18 3.10 -13.26
N ALA A 104 9.68 1.86 -13.13
CA ALA A 104 9.43 1.25 -11.83
C ALA A 104 10.70 1.12 -11.00
N ASP A 105 11.80 0.64 -11.59
CA ASP A 105 13.08 0.48 -10.90
C ASP A 105 13.62 1.83 -10.38
N LYS A 106 13.56 2.87 -11.22
CA LYS A 106 13.90 4.25 -10.81
C LYS A 106 13.09 4.70 -9.61
N TYR A 107 11.79 4.39 -9.59
CA TYR A 107 10.92 4.70 -8.46
C TYR A 107 11.27 3.89 -7.21
N GLU A 108 11.46 2.58 -7.32
CA GLU A 108 11.78 1.73 -6.17
C GLU A 108 13.08 2.21 -5.50
N GLN A 109 14.09 2.54 -6.30
CA GLN A 109 15.34 3.12 -5.81
C GLN A 109 15.13 4.46 -5.09
N TRP A 110 14.32 5.35 -5.66
CA TRP A 110 13.98 6.62 -5.02
C TRP A 110 13.22 6.40 -3.70
N SER A 111 12.17 5.57 -3.71
CA SER A 111 11.36 5.29 -2.52
C SER A 111 12.19 4.64 -1.42
N LYS A 112 13.15 3.78 -1.78
CA LYS A 112 14.12 3.18 -0.85
C LYS A 112 14.97 4.23 -0.17
N LYS A 113 15.47 5.24 -0.90
CA LYS A 113 16.24 6.36 -0.31
C LYS A 113 15.37 7.17 0.65
N GLN A 114 14.13 7.49 0.26
CA GLN A 114 13.20 8.25 1.10
C GLN A 114 12.72 7.47 2.33
N ALA A 115 12.70 6.14 2.25
CA ALA A 115 12.28 5.28 3.35
C ALA A 115 13.30 5.17 4.49
N ILE A 116 14.59 5.49 4.25
CA ILE A 116 15.66 5.29 5.24
C ILE A 116 15.34 5.99 6.58
N PRO A 117 14.98 7.29 6.62
CA PRO A 117 14.64 7.96 7.88
C PRO A 117 13.44 7.31 8.58
N TYR A 118 12.41 6.92 7.82
CA TYR A 118 11.19 6.29 8.36
C TYR A 118 11.47 4.89 8.92
N ILE A 119 12.28 4.09 8.23
CA ILE A 119 12.71 2.76 8.67
C ILE A 119 13.53 2.85 9.97
N ILE A 120 14.42 3.83 10.08
CA ILE A 120 15.19 4.08 11.31
C ILE A 120 14.25 4.40 12.47
N ALA A 121 13.35 5.38 12.30
CA ALA A 121 12.38 5.76 13.32
C ALA A 121 11.49 4.57 13.75
N ARG A 122 11.02 3.75 12.79
CA ARG A 122 10.21 2.56 13.07
C ARG A 122 10.99 1.49 13.85
N LYS A 123 12.27 1.27 13.53
CA LYS A 123 13.14 0.34 14.29
C LYS A 123 13.36 0.80 15.72
N GLU A 124 13.57 2.10 15.95
CA GLU A 124 13.72 2.65 17.29
C GLU A 124 12.43 2.55 18.12
N ALA A 125 11.28 2.86 17.52
CA ALA A 125 9.98 2.70 18.16
C ALA A 125 9.69 1.25 18.58
N ARG A 126 10.03 0.26 17.72
CA ARG A 126 9.89 -1.17 18.04
C ARG A 126 10.82 -1.63 19.18
N LYS A 127 12.05 -1.10 19.26
CA LYS A 127 12.96 -1.39 20.39
C LYS A 127 12.38 -0.85 21.71
N LYS A 128 11.82 0.37 21.70
CA LYS A 128 11.20 0.99 22.88
C LYS A 128 9.98 0.21 23.37
N SER A 129 9.10 -0.22 22.47
CA SER A 129 7.92 -1.01 22.84
C SER A 129 8.25 -2.41 23.34
N ALA A 130 9.24 -3.09 22.74
CA ALA A 130 9.70 -4.40 23.22
C ALA A 130 10.28 -4.35 24.65
N SER A 131 10.96 -3.26 24.99
CA SER A 131 11.49 -2.98 26.33
C SER A 131 10.37 -2.84 27.36
N GLN A 132 9.30 -2.09 27.04
CA GLN A 132 8.14 -1.92 27.93
C GLN A 132 7.39 -3.24 28.16
N THR A 133 7.20 -4.05 27.12
CA THR A 133 6.54 -5.36 27.25
C THR A 133 7.34 -6.33 28.13
N LYS A 134 8.68 -6.33 28.03
CA LYS A 134 9.54 -7.11 28.93
C LYS A 134 9.41 -6.66 30.39
N LYS A 135 9.44 -5.35 30.66
CA LYS A 135 9.27 -4.81 32.03
C LYS A 135 7.93 -5.23 32.64
N ARG A 136 6.84 -5.18 31.86
CA ARG A 136 5.48 -5.55 32.31
C ARG A 136 5.34 -7.05 32.62
N LYS A 137 6.02 -7.93 31.87
CA LYS A 137 6.07 -9.38 32.18
C LYS A 137 6.85 -9.69 33.45
N VAL A 138 7.94 -8.97 33.71
CA VAL A 138 8.75 -9.15 34.93
C VAL A 138 7.96 -8.72 36.16
N SER A 139 7.27 -7.57 36.11
CA SER A 139 6.43 -7.10 37.22
C SER A 139 5.25 -8.04 37.51
N GLN A 140 4.63 -8.61 36.48
CA GLN A 140 3.53 -9.58 36.65
C GLN A 140 4.01 -10.86 37.35
N LYS A 141 5.16 -11.42 36.94
CA LYS A 141 5.73 -12.61 37.59
C LYS A 141 6.06 -12.37 39.07
N GLN A 142 6.53 -11.18 39.42
CA GLN A 142 6.81 -10.80 40.80
C GLN A 142 5.53 -10.72 41.65
N LEU A 143 4.46 -10.14 41.10
CA LEU A 143 3.15 -10.08 41.76
C LEU A 143 2.54 -11.48 41.95
N ASP A 144 2.60 -12.33 40.93
CA ASP A 144 2.09 -13.71 40.99
C ASP A 144 2.88 -14.58 41.98
N ALA A 145 4.19 -14.35 42.11
CA ALA A 145 5.02 -15.02 43.11
C ALA A 145 4.67 -14.55 44.54
N LEU A 146 4.44 -13.25 44.73
CA LEU A 146 4.05 -12.69 46.02
C LEU A 146 2.67 -13.18 46.47
N ALA A 147 1.72 -13.29 45.54
CA ALA A 147 0.39 -13.84 45.80
C ALA A 147 0.46 -15.32 46.21
N ARG A 148 1.26 -16.13 45.52
CA ARG A 148 1.48 -17.55 45.87
C ARG A 148 2.15 -17.72 47.24
N ALA A 149 3.15 -16.90 47.55
CA ALA A 149 3.81 -16.93 48.86
C ALA A 149 2.85 -16.54 50.00
N ARG A 150 1.96 -15.57 49.78
CA ARG A 150 0.92 -15.19 50.75
C ARG A 150 -0.13 -16.27 50.93
N ALA A 151 -0.59 -16.90 49.85
CA ALA A 151 -1.54 -18.01 49.90
C ALA A 151 -0.97 -19.22 50.66
N ALA A 152 0.30 -19.56 50.41
CA ALA A 152 0.99 -20.65 51.10
C ALA A 152 1.14 -20.37 52.62
N LYS A 153 1.47 -19.13 53.01
CA LYS A 153 1.51 -18.74 54.43
C LYS A 153 0.15 -18.80 55.12
N LYS A 154 -0.93 -18.44 54.41
CA LYS A 154 -2.30 -18.49 54.95
C LYS A 154 -2.78 -19.93 55.13
N ALA A 155 -2.59 -20.78 54.10
CA ALA A 155 -2.93 -22.20 54.18
C ALA A 155 -2.17 -22.93 55.31
N LYS A 156 -0.92 -22.56 55.58
CA LYS A 156 -0.14 -23.11 56.69
C LYS A 156 -0.64 -22.66 58.07
N LYS A 157 -1.28 -21.49 58.15
CA LYS A 157 -1.86 -20.94 59.39
C LYS A 157 -3.25 -21.52 59.70
N ASP A 158 -3.96 -21.99 58.68
CA ASP A 158 -5.29 -22.63 58.81
C ASP A 158 -5.19 -24.15 59.12
N LEU A 159 -3.96 -24.69 59.20
CA LEU A 159 -3.63 -26.11 59.43
C LEU A 159 -3.04 -26.38 60.83
N ASP A 160 -2.76 -25.34 61.61
CA ASP A 160 -2.40 -25.36 63.04
C ASP A 160 -3.62 -24.98 63.89
#